data_AF-A0A8T2Z285-F1
#
_entry.id   AF-A0A8T2Z285-F1
#
_cell.length_a   1.000
_cell.length_b   1.000
_cell.length_c   1.000
_cell.angle_alpha   90.00
_cell.angle_beta   90.00
_cell.angle_gamma   90.00
#
_symmetry.space_group_name_H-M   'P 1'
#
loop_
_entity.id
_entity.type
_entity.pdbx_description
1 polymer ?
#
loop_
_entity_poly.entity_id
_entity_poly.type
_entity_poly.pdbx_seq_one_letter_code
_entity_poly.pdbx_strand_id
1 'polypeptide(L)'
;MSKEDLLLLDFWVSPFCMRVKIALAEKGLNYESKEEDLFGGKSELLLKSNPVYQKVPVLIHNACAYGRSQARFWADYIDKKLFDATCTVWRSTGEAVEVAKKDFIEVLKVLEEALGEKTFFGGETFGFVDIVAIPMASWFYASEKFGNFTVEAECPKLSAWIKRSMQRESVAKVLPDPEKVYDFVVMFRKMQGIE
;
A
#
# COMPACT_ATOMS: atom_id res chain seq x y z
N MET A 1 -18.33 16.78 23.85
CA MET A 1 -17.16 16.21 23.15
C MET A 1 -17.53 14.82 22.69
N SER A 2 -18.01 14.67 21.46
CA SER A 2 -18.39 13.37 20.90
C SER A 2 -17.13 12.55 20.59
N LYS A 3 -17.00 11.37 21.19
CA LYS A 3 -16.11 10.31 20.68
C LYS A 3 -16.59 10.01 19.26
N GLU A 4 -15.77 10.30 18.25
CA GLU A 4 -16.02 9.80 16.91
C GLU A 4 -15.71 8.30 16.93
N ASP A 5 -16.74 7.46 16.90
CA ASP A 5 -16.60 6.00 16.83
C ASP A 5 -16.14 5.60 15.43
N LEU A 6 -14.83 5.67 15.20
CA LEU A 6 -14.19 5.26 13.95
C LEU A 6 -13.90 3.76 13.99
N LEU A 7 -14.58 2.99 13.14
CA LEU A 7 -14.32 1.55 12.95
C LEU A 7 -13.66 1.30 11.60
N LEU A 8 -12.53 0.59 11.63
CA LEU A 8 -11.79 0.14 10.45
C LEU A 8 -11.90 -1.39 10.32
N LEU A 9 -12.55 -1.86 9.26
CA LEU A 9 -12.41 -3.25 8.83
C LEU A 9 -11.07 -3.40 8.12
N ASP A 10 -10.22 -4.25 8.68
CA ASP A 10 -8.80 -4.29 8.40
C ASP A 10 -8.37 -5.69 7.97
N PHE A 11 -7.29 -5.75 7.22
CA PHE A 11 -6.56 -6.99 7.01
C PHE A 11 -5.09 -6.63 7.09
N TRP A 12 -4.38 -7.22 8.05
CA TRP A 12 -3.08 -6.72 8.51
C TRP A 12 -2.04 -6.54 7.40
N VAL A 13 -2.09 -7.36 6.35
CA VAL A 13 -1.17 -7.32 5.20
C VAL A 13 -1.66 -6.44 4.05
N SER A 14 -2.90 -5.94 4.09
CA SER A 14 -3.49 -5.12 3.02
C SER A 14 -2.86 -3.72 2.97
N PRO A 15 -2.19 -3.34 1.87
CA PRO A 15 -1.60 -2.01 1.75
C PRO A 15 -2.67 -0.92 1.80
N PHE A 16 -3.89 -1.21 1.32
CA PHE A 16 -5.01 -0.27 1.37
C PHE A 16 -5.45 0.03 2.81
N CYS A 17 -5.48 -0.97 3.70
CA CYS A 17 -5.86 -0.76 5.10
C CYS A 17 -4.79 0.01 5.87
N MET A 18 -3.51 -0.24 5.58
CA MET A 18 -2.40 0.52 6.15
C MET A 18 -2.51 2.03 5.86
N ARG A 19 -2.95 2.43 4.65
CA ARG A 19 -3.18 3.85 4.33
C ARG A 19 -4.18 4.50 5.26
N VAL A 20 -5.26 3.81 5.57
CA VAL A 20 -6.32 4.32 6.46
C VAL A 20 -5.78 4.45 7.88
N LYS A 21 -5.02 3.46 8.37
CA LYS A 21 -4.37 3.52 9.69
C LYS A 21 -3.39 4.69 9.81
N ILE A 22 -2.54 4.91 8.80
CA ILE A 22 -1.57 6.02 8.79
C ILE A 22 -2.32 7.36 8.75
N ALA A 23 -3.36 7.50 7.91
CA ALA A 23 -4.17 8.71 7.85
C ALA A 23 -4.86 9.05 9.17
N LEU A 24 -5.36 8.05 9.89
CA LEU A 24 -5.97 8.22 11.20
C LEU A 24 -4.93 8.61 12.27
N ALA A 25 -3.76 7.98 12.25
CA ALA A 25 -2.65 8.29 13.15
C ALA A 25 -2.11 9.72 12.97
N GLU A 26 -1.88 10.16 11.72
CA GLU A 26 -1.42 11.52 11.41
C GLU A 26 -2.45 12.60 11.83
N LYS A 27 -3.73 12.24 11.91
CA LYS A 27 -4.80 13.13 12.40
C LYS A 27 -5.02 13.05 13.91
N GLY A 28 -4.28 12.18 14.62
CA GLY A 28 -4.48 11.95 16.07
C GLY A 28 -5.86 11.38 16.40
N LEU A 29 -6.50 10.69 15.45
CA LEU A 29 -7.83 10.12 15.62
C LEU A 29 -7.75 8.72 16.20
N ASN A 30 -8.49 8.47 17.27
CA ASN A 30 -8.63 7.12 17.85
C ASN A 30 -9.60 6.32 16.98
N TYR A 31 -9.28 5.06 16.71
CA TYR A 31 -10.11 4.14 15.94
C TYR A 31 -10.04 2.72 16.49
N GLU A 32 -11.09 1.94 16.26
CA GLU A 32 -11.14 0.51 16.50
C GLU A 32 -10.79 -0.24 15.21
N SER A 33 -9.82 -1.16 15.25
CA SER A 33 -9.42 -2.00 14.11
C SER A 33 -10.01 -3.39 14.29
N LYS A 34 -10.78 -3.86 13.31
CA LYS A 34 -11.35 -5.20 13.30
C LYS A 34 -10.78 -5.99 12.14
N GLU A 35 -10.02 -7.02 12.46
CA GLU A 35 -9.39 -7.88 11.48
C GLU A 35 -10.41 -8.80 10.79
N GLU A 36 -10.39 -8.82 9.46
CA GLU A 36 -11.30 -9.59 8.61
C GLU A 36 -10.58 -10.81 8.01
N ASP A 37 -11.26 -11.95 8.04
CA ASP A 37 -10.83 -13.14 7.31
C ASP A 37 -11.28 -13.04 5.85
N LEU A 38 -10.33 -12.82 4.95
CA LEU A 38 -10.57 -12.72 3.51
C LEU A 38 -10.48 -14.08 2.78
N PHE A 39 -10.06 -15.14 3.47
CA PHE A 39 -9.74 -16.45 2.88
C PHE A 39 -10.72 -17.56 3.28
N GLY A 40 -11.38 -17.46 4.45
CA GLY A 40 -12.26 -18.51 4.98
C GLY A 40 -13.71 -18.10 5.27
N GLY A 41 -14.02 -16.80 5.41
CA GLY A 41 -15.38 -16.33 5.64
C GLY A 41 -15.47 -14.84 5.94
N LYS A 42 -15.85 -14.04 4.93
CA LYS A 42 -16.04 -12.59 5.09
C LYS A 42 -17.13 -12.30 6.12
N SER A 43 -16.92 -11.34 7.03
CA SER A 43 -17.93 -11.01 8.02
C SER A 43 -19.20 -10.41 7.39
N GLU A 44 -20.36 -10.62 8.01
CA GLU A 44 -21.61 -9.97 7.60
C GLU A 44 -21.49 -8.44 7.62
N LEU A 45 -20.64 -7.90 8.51
CA LEU A 45 -20.38 -6.46 8.60
C LEU A 45 -19.61 -5.95 7.38
N LEU A 46 -18.63 -6.69 6.87
CA LEU A 46 -17.92 -6.37 5.62
C LEU A 46 -18.87 -6.43 4.42
N LEU A 47 -19.71 -7.47 4.34
CA LEU A 47 -20.67 -7.64 3.26
C LEU A 47 -21.76 -6.56 3.28
N LYS A 48 -22.23 -6.16 4.46
CA LYS A 48 -23.25 -5.11 4.61
C LYS A 48 -22.69 -3.72 4.34
N SER A 49 -21.45 -3.44 4.78
CA SER A 49 -20.84 -2.11 4.64
C SER A 49 -20.16 -1.88 3.29
N ASN A 50 -19.75 -2.93 2.58
CA ASN A 50 -19.25 -2.85 1.20
C ASN A 50 -19.89 -3.95 0.32
N PRO A 51 -21.21 -3.84 0.02
CA PRO A 51 -21.94 -4.88 -0.70
C PRO A 51 -21.52 -5.02 -2.17
N VAL A 52 -20.95 -3.96 -2.75
CA VAL A 52 -20.53 -3.94 -4.17
C VAL A 52 -19.20 -4.65 -4.38
N TYR A 53 -18.18 -4.33 -3.58
CA TYR A 53 -16.83 -4.86 -3.80
C TYR A 53 -16.41 -5.92 -2.79
N GLN A 54 -17.04 -5.97 -1.62
CA GLN A 54 -16.77 -6.95 -0.56
C GLN A 54 -15.28 -7.08 -0.21
N LYS A 55 -14.58 -5.94 -0.17
CA LYS A 55 -13.14 -5.81 0.08
C LYS A 55 -12.88 -4.81 1.22
N VAL A 56 -11.77 -5.02 1.93
CA VAL A 56 -11.21 -4.08 2.93
C VAL A 56 -10.19 -3.15 2.26
N PRO A 57 -9.95 -1.94 2.80
CA PRO A 57 -10.51 -1.36 4.01
C PRO A 57 -11.92 -0.83 3.84
N VAL A 58 -12.70 -0.89 4.93
CA VAL A 58 -13.94 -0.13 5.07
C VAL A 58 -13.80 0.74 6.30
N LEU A 59 -13.75 2.05 6.10
CA LEU A 59 -13.80 3.05 7.16
C LEU A 59 -15.23 3.60 7.22
N ILE A 60 -15.90 3.39 8.34
CA ILE A 60 -17.27 3.88 8.55
C ILE A 60 -17.18 5.21 9.30
N HIS A 61 -17.52 6.32 8.63
CA HIS A 61 -17.48 7.66 9.22
C HIS A 61 -18.51 8.61 8.59
N ASN A 62 -19.08 9.52 9.40
CA ASN A 62 -19.97 10.59 8.95
C ASN A 62 -19.19 11.90 8.75
N ALA A 63 -18.74 12.19 7.51
CA ALA A 63 -18.70 13.53 6.88
C ALA A 63 -17.62 13.70 5.79
N CYS A 64 -17.92 14.69 4.93
CA CYS A 64 -17.27 15.19 3.71
C CYS A 64 -15.73 15.46 3.77
N ALA A 65 -14.87 15.36 2.74
CA ALA A 65 -14.96 15.49 1.27
C ALA A 65 -14.51 16.85 0.65
N TYR A 66 -13.29 17.35 0.89
CA TYR A 66 -12.63 18.29 -0.06
C TYR A 66 -11.10 18.26 0.00
N GLY A 67 -10.46 18.40 -1.17
CA GLY A 67 -9.02 18.20 -1.43
C GLY A 67 -8.68 17.17 -2.54
N ARG A 68 -9.63 16.84 -3.41
CA ARG A 68 -9.76 15.47 -3.98
C ARG A 68 -9.50 15.30 -5.49
N SER A 69 -8.73 16.14 -6.17
CA SER A 69 -8.44 15.92 -7.60
C SER A 69 -7.04 15.35 -7.84
N GLN A 70 -5.97 16.02 -7.40
CA GLN A 70 -4.59 15.50 -7.54
C GLN A 70 -4.31 14.30 -6.63
N ALA A 71 -4.85 14.31 -5.41
CA ALA A 71 -4.80 13.19 -4.48
C ALA A 71 -5.46 11.93 -5.07
N ARG A 72 -6.63 12.07 -5.71
CA ARG A 72 -7.33 10.95 -6.34
C ARG A 72 -6.60 10.41 -7.57
N PHE A 73 -5.97 11.27 -8.37
CA PHE A 73 -5.17 10.81 -9.49
C PHE A 73 -4.00 9.95 -9.03
N TRP A 74 -3.22 10.40 -8.04
CA TRP A 74 -2.12 9.62 -7.51
C TRP A 74 -2.58 8.37 -6.77
N ALA A 75 -3.70 8.42 -6.04
CA ALA A 75 -4.29 7.21 -5.46
C ALA A 75 -4.71 6.21 -6.53
N ASP A 76 -5.40 6.66 -7.59
CA ASP A 76 -5.82 5.79 -8.69
C ASP A 76 -4.61 5.22 -9.45
N TYR A 77 -3.56 6.02 -9.66
CA TYR A 77 -2.31 5.58 -10.28
C TYR A 77 -1.59 4.54 -9.42
N ILE A 78 -1.45 4.79 -8.12
CA ILE A 78 -0.83 3.83 -7.20
C ILE A 78 -1.66 2.53 -7.15
N ASP A 79 -2.99 2.64 -7.15
CA ASP A 79 -3.90 1.49 -7.03
C ASP A 79 -3.95 0.63 -8.29
N LYS A 80 -3.89 1.26 -9.47
CA LYS A 80 -4.01 0.55 -10.75
C LYS A 80 -2.69 0.23 -11.42
N LYS A 81 -1.64 1.01 -11.14
CA LYS A 81 -0.34 0.86 -11.81
C LYS A 81 0.69 0.29 -10.86
N LEU A 82 0.90 0.92 -9.71
CA LEU A 82 1.94 0.45 -8.79
C LEU A 82 1.58 -0.92 -8.19
N PHE A 83 0.35 -1.08 -7.69
CA PHE A 83 -0.09 -2.35 -7.11
C PHE A 83 -0.08 -3.49 -8.12
N ASP A 84 -0.64 -3.27 -9.30
CA ASP A 84 -0.71 -4.29 -10.35
C ASP A 84 0.69 -4.66 -10.86
N ALA A 85 1.57 -3.69 -11.10
CA ALA A 85 2.94 -3.97 -11.53
C ALA A 85 3.73 -4.72 -10.45
N THR A 86 3.59 -4.33 -9.17
CA THR A 86 4.21 -5.04 -8.03
C THR A 86 3.74 -6.50 -8.01
N CYS A 87 2.42 -6.73 -8.13
CA CYS A 87 1.83 -8.06 -8.14
C CYS A 87 2.26 -8.90 -9.33
N THR A 88 2.38 -8.29 -10.50
CA THR A 88 2.74 -9.00 -11.73
C THR A 88 4.16 -9.56 -11.65
N VAL A 89 5.11 -8.80 -11.07
CA VAL A 89 6.50 -9.29 -10.88
C VAL A 89 6.52 -10.60 -10.10
N TRP A 90 5.84 -10.67 -8.95
CA TRP A 90 5.84 -11.89 -8.13
C TRP A 90 4.77 -12.91 -8.52
N ARG A 91 3.90 -12.68 -9.51
CA ARG A 91 3.02 -13.73 -10.07
C ARG A 91 3.58 -14.38 -11.32
N SER A 92 4.51 -13.72 -12.00
CA SER A 92 5.15 -14.22 -13.20
C SER A 92 6.22 -15.27 -12.92
N THR A 93 6.55 -16.06 -13.94
CA THR A 93 7.62 -17.06 -13.97
C THR A 93 8.37 -16.99 -15.31
N GLY A 94 9.62 -17.45 -15.32
CA GLY A 94 10.45 -17.49 -16.54
C GLY A 94 10.65 -16.12 -17.19
N GLU A 95 10.61 -16.06 -18.52
CA GLU A 95 10.86 -14.84 -19.31
C GLU A 95 9.84 -13.71 -19.04
N ALA A 96 8.63 -14.05 -18.57
CA ALA A 96 7.60 -13.06 -18.24
C ALA A 96 7.97 -12.19 -17.02
N VAL A 97 8.87 -12.66 -16.15
CA VAL A 97 9.37 -11.88 -15.00
C VAL A 97 10.16 -10.66 -15.47
N GLU A 98 10.97 -10.79 -16.52
CA GLU A 98 11.80 -9.69 -17.04
C GLU A 98 10.94 -8.59 -17.68
N VAL A 99 9.83 -8.95 -18.31
CA VAL A 99 8.85 -7.97 -18.83
C VAL A 99 8.16 -7.26 -17.68
N ALA A 100 7.62 -8.02 -16.71
CA ALA A 100 6.95 -7.47 -15.54
C ALA A 100 7.85 -6.53 -14.71
N LYS A 101 9.13 -6.88 -14.60
CA LYS A 101 10.16 -6.06 -13.95
C LYS A 101 10.35 -4.72 -14.66
N LYS A 102 10.45 -4.71 -16.00
CA LYS A 102 10.60 -3.46 -16.77
C LYS A 102 9.40 -2.54 -16.55
N ASP A 103 8.18 -3.09 -16.66
CA ASP A 103 6.95 -2.34 -16.42
C ASP A 103 6.90 -1.77 -15.00
N PHE A 104 7.31 -2.56 -14.00
CA PHE A 104 7.39 -2.11 -12.62
C PHE A 104 8.40 -0.97 -12.43
N ILE A 105 9.60 -1.09 -13.01
CA ILE A 105 10.62 -0.03 -12.95
C ILE A 105 10.12 1.25 -13.61
N GLU A 106 9.42 1.16 -14.75
CA GLU A 106 8.83 2.35 -15.39
C GLU A 106 7.81 3.05 -14.49
N VAL A 107 6.95 2.29 -13.80
CA VAL A 107 6.01 2.85 -12.82
C VAL A 107 6.72 3.52 -11.65
N LEU A 108 7.81 2.93 -11.15
CA LEU A 108 8.63 3.54 -10.10
C LEU A 108 9.29 4.85 -10.57
N LYS A 109 9.77 4.89 -11.82
CA LYS A 109 10.39 6.11 -12.40
C LYS A 109 9.39 7.25 -12.52
N VAL A 110 8.14 6.98 -12.89
CA VAL A 110 7.07 7.99 -12.90
C VAL A 110 6.82 8.54 -11.49
N LEU A 111 6.83 7.68 -10.46
CA LEU A 111 6.68 8.12 -9.08
C LEU A 111 7.90 8.93 -8.60
N GLU A 112 9.10 8.52 -8.99
CA GLU A 112 10.33 9.23 -8.65
C GLU A 112 10.40 10.62 -9.30
N GLU A 113 10.00 10.73 -10.57
CA GLU A 113 9.88 12.02 -11.27
C GLU A 113 8.83 12.92 -10.59
N ALA A 114 7.69 12.36 -10.20
CA ALA A 114 6.65 13.08 -9.50
C ALA A 114 7.05 13.55 -8.09
N LEU A 115 7.90 12.78 -7.40
CA LEU A 115 8.55 13.20 -6.17
C LEU A 115 9.53 14.35 -6.44
N GLY A 116 10.33 14.25 -7.50
CA GLY A 116 11.27 15.28 -7.90
C GLY A 116 12.29 15.56 -6.79
N GLU A 117 12.45 16.83 -6.42
CA GLU A 117 13.32 17.27 -5.31
C GLU A 117 12.56 17.46 -3.99
N LYS A 118 11.27 17.10 -3.94
CA LYS A 118 10.45 17.29 -2.75
C LYS A 118 10.84 16.28 -1.66
N THR A 119 10.76 16.71 -0.41
CA THR A 119 10.99 15.83 0.75
C THR A 119 9.98 14.68 0.78
N PHE A 120 8.72 15.01 0.49
CA PHE A 120 7.55 14.15 0.41
C PHE A 120 6.73 14.48 -0.84
N PHE A 121 5.83 13.60 -1.27
CA PHE A 121 4.91 13.90 -2.36
C PHE A 121 4.00 15.10 -2.03
N GLY A 122 3.69 15.30 -0.73
CA GLY A 122 3.06 16.51 -0.20
C GLY A 122 3.94 17.78 -0.17
N GLY A 123 5.15 17.74 -0.73
CA GLY A 123 6.12 18.85 -0.68
C GLY A 123 7.02 18.73 0.54
N GLU A 124 6.94 19.70 1.45
CA GLU A 124 7.70 19.70 2.71
C GLU A 124 7.01 18.88 3.81
N THR A 125 5.72 18.58 3.66
CA THR A 125 4.91 17.87 4.65
C THR A 125 4.52 16.48 4.15
N PHE A 126 4.46 15.52 5.08
CA PHE A 126 3.98 14.17 4.79
C PHE A 126 2.48 14.22 4.46
N GLY A 127 2.14 13.96 3.21
CA GLY A 127 0.82 14.24 2.66
C GLY A 127 0.05 12.99 2.27
N PHE A 128 -1.12 13.22 1.66
CA PHE A 128 -2.02 12.15 1.23
C PHE A 128 -1.35 11.13 0.29
N VAL A 129 -0.58 11.59 -0.69
CA VAL A 129 0.09 10.69 -1.63
C VAL A 129 1.15 9.85 -0.94
N ASP A 130 1.85 10.40 0.05
CA ASP A 130 2.82 9.66 0.85
C ASP A 130 2.15 8.55 1.66
N ILE A 131 1.03 8.87 2.32
CA ILE A 131 0.19 7.92 3.06
C ILE A 131 -0.25 6.76 2.15
N VAL A 132 -0.59 7.06 0.90
CA VAL A 132 -1.07 6.09 -0.09
C VAL A 132 0.06 5.23 -0.65
N ALA A 133 1.22 5.82 -0.92
CA ALA A 133 2.35 5.15 -1.56
C ALA A 133 3.17 4.31 -0.57
N ILE A 134 3.41 4.78 0.67
CA ILE A 134 4.38 4.17 1.57
C ILE A 134 4.09 2.70 1.93
N PRO A 135 2.82 2.24 2.08
CA PRO A 135 2.56 0.83 2.37
C PRO A 135 3.10 -0.13 1.30
N MET A 136 3.19 0.32 0.05
CA MET A 136 3.71 -0.49 -1.05
C MET A 136 5.19 -0.81 -0.90
N ALA A 137 5.96 0.00 -0.14
CA ALA A 137 7.38 -0.24 0.09
C ALA A 137 7.65 -1.59 0.78
N SER A 138 6.75 -2.06 1.65
CA SER A 138 6.89 -3.38 2.29
C SER A 138 6.81 -4.55 1.30
N TRP A 139 6.19 -4.34 0.13
CA TRP A 139 6.07 -5.33 -0.93
C TRP A 139 7.21 -5.27 -1.95
N PHE A 140 7.97 -4.18 -1.97
CA PHE A 140 9.09 -4.02 -2.91
C PHE A 140 10.15 -5.08 -2.68
N TYR A 141 10.42 -5.45 -1.42
CA TYR A 141 11.37 -6.52 -1.10
C TYR A 141 11.01 -7.85 -1.79
N ALA A 142 9.72 -8.21 -1.81
CA ALA A 142 9.29 -9.41 -2.52
C ALA A 142 9.51 -9.28 -4.03
N SER A 143 9.13 -8.16 -4.64
CA SER A 143 9.36 -7.91 -6.06
C SER A 143 10.85 -7.89 -6.43
N GLU A 144 11.72 -7.32 -5.59
CA GLU A 144 13.17 -7.32 -5.74
C GLU A 144 13.75 -8.74 -5.77
N LYS A 145 13.29 -9.62 -4.87
CA LYS A 145 13.69 -11.03 -4.83
C LYS A 145 13.25 -11.81 -6.06
N PHE A 146 11.98 -11.68 -6.46
CA PHE A 146 11.45 -12.41 -7.62
C PHE A 146 11.95 -11.85 -8.95
N GLY A 147 12.15 -10.54 -9.06
CA GLY A 147 12.63 -9.86 -10.27
C GLY A 147 14.16 -9.69 -10.36
N ASN A 148 14.91 -10.14 -9.34
CA ASN A 148 16.36 -10.01 -9.25
C ASN A 148 16.87 -8.59 -9.58
N PHE A 149 16.39 -7.60 -8.83
CA PHE A 149 16.83 -6.20 -8.91
C PHE A 149 16.67 -5.51 -7.56
N THR A 150 17.08 -4.24 -7.48
CA THR A 150 16.87 -3.40 -6.29
C THR A 150 16.28 -2.07 -6.70
N VAL A 151 15.24 -1.63 -5.99
CA VAL A 151 14.61 -0.31 -6.17
C VAL A 151 15.62 0.81 -5.93
N GLU A 152 16.58 0.62 -5.01
CA GLU A 152 17.62 1.63 -4.75
C GLU A 152 18.54 1.90 -5.94
N ALA A 153 18.84 0.88 -6.76
CA ALA A 153 19.68 1.04 -7.95
C ALA A 153 18.93 1.73 -9.10
N GLU A 154 17.63 1.48 -9.23
CA GLU A 154 16.81 2.00 -10.33
C GLU A 154 16.20 3.38 -10.01
N CYS A 155 15.82 3.58 -8.75
CA CYS A 155 15.09 4.75 -8.24
C CYS A 155 15.65 5.22 -6.88
N PRO A 156 16.85 5.82 -6.85
CA PRO A 156 17.54 6.18 -5.61
C PRO A 156 16.83 7.26 -4.78
N LYS A 157 16.15 8.23 -5.40
CA LYS A 157 15.40 9.27 -4.69
C LYS A 157 14.15 8.69 -4.04
N LEU A 158 13.48 7.77 -4.74
CA LEU A 158 12.34 7.05 -4.19
C LEU A 158 12.78 6.18 -3.01
N SER A 159 13.90 5.47 -3.11
CA SER A 159 14.49 4.71 -1.99
C SER A 159 14.81 5.62 -0.80
N ALA A 160 15.41 6.79 -1.04
CA ALA A 160 15.66 7.77 0.01
C ALA A 160 14.37 8.27 0.67
N TRP A 161 13.30 8.50 -0.10
CA TRP A 161 11.97 8.86 0.42
C TRP A 161 11.36 7.73 1.27
N ILE A 162 11.50 6.46 0.87
CA ILE A 162 11.06 5.31 1.69
C ILE A 162 11.79 5.31 3.03
N LYS A 163 13.13 5.39 3.01
CA LYS A 163 13.97 5.40 4.22
C LYS A 163 13.57 6.54 5.17
N ARG A 164 13.33 7.74 4.64
CA ARG A 164 12.84 8.90 5.43
C ARG A 164 11.45 8.65 6.00
N SER A 165 10.51 8.16 5.18
CA SER A 165 9.14 7.92 5.60
C SER A 165 9.05 6.86 6.70
N MET A 166 9.89 5.83 6.65
CA MET A 166 9.97 4.78 7.68
C MET A 166 10.46 5.28 9.04
N GLN A 167 11.16 6.42 9.13
CA GLN A 167 11.55 7.00 10.42
C GLN A 167 10.36 7.60 11.18
N ARG A 168 9.20 7.76 10.53
CA ARG A 168 7.99 8.26 11.19
C ARG A 168 7.35 7.17 12.02
N GLU A 169 7.04 7.48 13.27
CA GLU A 169 6.37 6.54 14.18
C GLU A 169 5.02 6.04 13.65
N SER A 170 4.26 6.92 12.97
CA SER A 170 2.98 6.59 12.30
C SER A 170 3.12 5.54 11.20
N VAL A 171 4.29 5.48 10.56
CA VAL A 171 4.60 4.57 9.45
C VAL A 171 5.22 3.29 10.01
N ALA A 172 6.24 3.41 10.86
CA ALA A 172 6.97 2.29 11.45
C ALA A 172 6.07 1.34 12.26
N LYS A 173 5.04 1.85 12.95
CA LYS A 173 4.09 1.01 13.71
C LYS A 173 3.10 0.24 12.84
N VAL A 174 2.91 0.66 11.59
CA VAL A 174 1.85 0.13 10.71
C VAL A 174 2.42 -0.80 9.65
N LEU A 175 3.60 -0.52 9.09
CA LEU A 175 4.17 -1.37 8.05
C LEU A 175 4.66 -2.70 8.62
N PRO A 176 4.30 -3.84 7.99
CA PRO A 176 4.84 -5.13 8.35
C PRO A 176 6.30 -5.23 7.94
N ASP A 177 7.00 -6.14 8.61
CA ASP A 177 8.35 -6.55 8.23
C ASP A 177 8.37 -7.03 6.76
N PRO A 178 9.21 -6.45 5.88
CA PRO A 178 9.32 -6.87 4.49
C PRO A 178 9.61 -8.37 4.31
N GLU A 179 10.33 -9.01 5.22
CA GLU A 179 10.59 -10.46 5.15
C GLU A 179 9.31 -11.27 5.37
N LYS A 180 8.45 -10.85 6.31
CA LYS A 180 7.14 -11.50 6.53
C LYS A 180 6.22 -11.35 5.32
N VAL A 181 6.29 -10.20 4.62
CA VAL A 181 5.54 -10.00 3.38
C VAL A 181 6.06 -10.93 2.28
N TYR A 182 7.38 -11.10 2.18
CA TYR A 182 7.97 -12.06 1.25
C TYR A 182 7.52 -13.50 1.52
N ASP A 183 7.56 -13.94 2.78
CA ASP A 183 7.09 -15.28 3.17
C ASP A 183 5.61 -15.50 2.82
N PHE A 184 4.78 -14.48 3.05
CA PHE A 184 3.38 -14.49 2.64
C PHE A 184 3.23 -14.64 1.12
N VAL A 185 4.03 -13.91 0.33
CA VAL A 185 4.02 -14.01 -1.14
C VAL A 185 4.45 -15.42 -1.60
N VAL A 186 5.48 -16.01 -0.99
CA VAL A 186 5.91 -17.39 -1.28
C VAL A 186 4.79 -18.38 -0.97
N MET A 187 4.15 -18.27 0.19
CA MET A 187 2.98 -19.10 0.54
C MET A 187 1.86 -18.94 -0.49
N PHE A 188 1.57 -17.71 -0.89
CA PHE A 188 0.50 -17.40 -1.84
C PHE A 188 0.77 -17.94 -3.24
N ARG A 189 2.02 -17.89 -3.73
CA ARG A 189 2.43 -18.50 -5.01
C ARG A 189 2.17 -20.01 -5.01
N LYS A 190 2.48 -20.71 -3.92
CA LYS A 190 2.18 -22.14 -3.75
C LYS A 190 0.68 -22.43 -3.75
N MET A 191 -0.11 -21.61 -3.05
CA MET A 191 -1.57 -21.75 -3.05
C MET A 191 -2.20 -21.57 -4.44
N GLN A 192 -1.59 -20.75 -5.30
CA GLN A 192 -2.05 -20.54 -6.67
C GLN A 192 -1.46 -21.52 -7.69
N GLY A 193 -0.62 -22.48 -7.26
CA GLY A 193 0.02 -23.44 -8.16
C GLY A 193 1.02 -22.82 -9.14
N ILE A 194 1.58 -21.66 -8.79
CA ILE A 194 2.62 -20.97 -9.57
C ILE A 194 3.98 -21.66 -9.34
N GLU A 195 4.16 -22.27 -8.16
CA GLU A 195 5.29 -23.08 -7.72
C GLU A 195 4.83 -24.40 -7.11
#